data_AF-A0A1V5TCH7-F1
#
_entry.id   AF-A0A1V5TCH7-F1
#
_cell.length_a   1.000
_cell.length_b   1.000
_cell.length_c   1.000
_cell.angle_alpha   90.00
_cell.angle_beta   90.00
_cell.angle_gamma   90.00
#
_symmetry.space_group_name_H-M   'P 1'
#
loop_
_entity.id
_entity.type
_entity.pdbx_description
1 polymer ?
#
loop_
_entity_poly.entity_id
_entity_poly.type
_entity_poly.pdbx_seq_one_letter_code
_entity_poly.pdbx_strand_id
1 'polypeptide(L)' 'MMIAHCGDAAFIDYAHRYGLAMCYWTVNTDGDVRALAAAGADVLMTDYPEKVYDIIHAG' A
#
# COMPACT_ATOMS: atom_id res chain seq x y z
N MET A 1 -12.28 6.83 -4.12
CA MET A 1 -10.83 7.10 -4.01
C MET A 1 -10.10 5.87 -4.56
N MET A 2 -8.88 6.02 -5.11
CA MET A 2 -8.20 5.13 -6.08
C MET A 2 -7.80 3.71 -5.59
N ILE A 3 -8.57 3.12 -4.69
CA ILE A 3 -8.41 1.73 -4.25
C ILE A 3 -9.74 1.01 -4.54
N ALA A 4 -9.99 0.75 -5.82
CA ALA A 4 -11.12 -0.08 -6.23
C ALA A 4 -10.80 -1.53 -5.88
N HIS A 5 -11.32 -2.06 -4.75
CA HIS A 5 -11.27 -3.46 -4.26
C HIS A 5 -9.90 -4.17 -4.15
N CYS A 6 -8.87 -3.69 -4.82
CA CYS A 6 -7.59 -4.36 -4.96
C CYS A 6 -6.58 -3.99 -3.87
N GLY A 7 -6.90 -3.04 -2.98
CA GLY A 7 -6.04 -2.64 -1.84
C GLY A 7 -6.65 -2.91 -0.48
N ASP A 8 -7.76 -3.63 -0.43
CA ASP A 8 -8.27 -4.20 0.80
C ASP A 8 -7.40 -5.39 1.21
N ALA A 9 -7.17 -5.56 2.52
CA ALA A 9 -6.32 -6.63 3.06
C ALA A 9 -6.74 -8.02 2.54
N ALA A 10 -8.04 -8.27 2.41
CA ALA A 10 -8.55 -9.55 1.91
C ALA A 10 -8.11 -9.87 0.46
N PHE A 11 -7.98 -8.85 -0.39
CA PHE A 11 -7.52 -9.05 -1.76
C PHE A 11 -6.01 -9.25 -1.81
N ILE A 12 -5.27 -8.49 -1.00
CA ILE A 12 -3.82 -8.62 -0.85
C ILE A 12 -3.47 -10.02 -0.33
N ASP A 13 -4.12 -10.48 0.74
CA ASP A 13 -3.98 -11.83 1.29
C ASP A 13 -4.29 -12.90 0.24
N TYR A 14 -5.33 -12.69 -0.57
CA TYR A 14 -5.66 -13.60 -1.67
C TYR A 14 -4.52 -13.68 -2.68
N ALA A 15 -3.95 -12.55 -3.11
CA ALA A 15 -2.81 -12.51 -4.03
C ALA A 15 -1.57 -13.19 -3.42
N HIS A 16 -1.27 -12.93 -2.15
CA HIS A 16 -0.16 -13.54 -1.42
C HIS A 16 -0.29 -15.07 -1.35
N ARG A 17 -1.50 -15.63 -1.22
CA ARG A 17 -1.73 -17.10 -1.26
C ARG A 17 -1.31 -17.74 -2.59
N TYR A 18 -1.27 -16.97 -3.67
CA TYR A 18 -0.77 -17.42 -4.98
C TYR A 18 0.67 -16.98 -5.25
N GLY A 19 1.38 -16.43 -4.25
CA GLY A 19 2.75 -15.97 -4.40
C GLY A 19 2.91 -14.71 -5.25
N LEU A 20 1.85 -13.90 -5.37
CA LEU A 20 1.87 -12.64 -6.12
C LEU A 20 2.16 -11.48 -5.16
N ALA A 21 3.08 -10.60 -5.53
CA ALA A 21 3.34 -9.34 -4.81
C ALA A 21 2.36 -8.25 -5.25
N MET A 22 1.98 -7.38 -4.32
CA MET A 22 1.01 -6.30 -4.51
C MET A 22 1.71 -4.94 -4.49
N CYS A 23 1.80 -4.33 -5.68
CA CYS A 23 2.47 -3.05 -5.91
C CYS A 23 1.45 -1.98 -6.33
N TYR A 24 1.49 -0.79 -5.71
CA TYR A 24 0.52 0.29 -5.94
C TYR A 24 1.17 1.57 -6.48
N TRP A 25 0.47 2.23 -7.40
CA TRP A 25 0.91 3.44 -8.11
C TRP A 25 -0.28 4.41 -8.31
N THR A 26 -0.17 5.74 -8.19
CA THR A 26 0.81 6.52 -7.41
C THR A 26 0.17 6.86 -6.07
N VAL A 27 0.84 6.54 -4.97
CA VAL A 27 0.30 6.70 -3.62
C VAL A 27 0.89 7.97 -3.00
N ASN A 28 0.14 9.07 -3.04
CA ASN A 28 0.62 10.39 -2.61
C ASN A 28 -0.07 10.92 -1.34
N THR A 29 -1.13 10.27 -0.88
CA THR A 29 -1.90 10.72 0.29
C THR A 29 -1.53 9.91 1.53
N ASP A 30 -1.40 10.57 2.67
CA ASP A 30 -1.05 9.93 3.94
C ASP A 30 -2.07 8.87 4.35
N GLY A 31 -3.34 9.09 4.03
CA GLY A 31 -4.43 8.14 4.28
C GLY A 31 -4.24 6.84 3.47
N ASP A 32 -3.96 6.95 2.18
CA ASP A 32 -3.73 5.77 1.32
C ASP A 32 -2.45 5.03 1.72
N VAL A 33 -1.37 5.76 2.06
CA VAL A 33 -0.11 5.15 2.54
C VAL A 33 -0.38 4.30 3.77
N ARG A 34 -1.05 4.86 4.78
CA ARG A 34 -1.36 4.15 6.03
C ARG A 34 -2.30 2.97 5.79
N ALA A 35 -3.32 3.15 4.96
CA ALA A 35 -4.28 2.11 4.66
C ALA A 35 -3.63 0.93 3.91
N LEU A 36 -2.86 1.18 2.86
CA LEU A 36 -2.20 0.13 2.07
C LEU A 36 -1.06 -0.54 2.84
N ALA A 37 -0.27 0.22 3.61
CA ALA A 37 0.76 -0.35 4.48
C ALA A 37 0.13 -1.26 5.55
N ALA A 38 -0.97 -0.83 6.17
CA ALA A 38 -1.69 -1.66 7.14
C ALA A 38 -2.37 -2.88 6.50
N ALA A 39 -2.77 -2.79 5.24
CA ALA A 39 -3.39 -3.87 4.49
C ALA A 39 -2.39 -4.91 3.95
N GLY A 40 -1.09 -4.64 4.02
CA GLY A 40 -0.03 -5.58 3.60
C GLY A 40 0.51 -5.35 2.19
N ALA A 41 0.39 -4.14 1.64
CA ALA A 41 1.03 -3.80 0.36
C ALA A 41 2.55 -4.01 0.42
N ASP A 42 3.11 -4.63 -0.63
CA ASP A 42 4.55 -4.93 -0.72
C ASP A 42 5.36 -3.73 -1.23
N VAL A 43 4.77 -2.94 -2.13
CA VAL A 43 5.42 -1.77 -2.72
C VAL A 43 4.43 -0.62 -2.86
N LEU A 44 4.84 0.56 -2.38
CA LEU A 44 4.16 1.84 -2.63
C LEU A 44 5.04 2.70 -3.52
N MET A 45 4.59 2.98 -4.74
CA MET A 45 5.24 3.95 -5.62
C MET A 45 4.62 5.33 -5.40
N THR A 46 5.46 6.31 -5.07
CA THR A 46 5.05 7.66 -4.67
C THR A 46 5.97 8.71 -5.30
N ASP A 47 5.44 9.92 -5.48
CA ASP A 47 6.26 11.08 -5.84
C ASP A 47 7.02 11.66 -4.62
N TYR A 48 6.69 11.20 -3.40
CA TYR A 48 7.21 11.70 -2.14
C TYR A 48 7.83 10.58 -1.26
N PRO A 49 8.93 9.94 -1.69
CA PRO A 49 9.48 8.76 -1.03
C PRO A 49 9.89 9.00 0.43
N GLU A 50 10.51 10.15 0.73
CA GLU A 50 10.92 10.50 2.10
C GLU A 50 9.71 10.59 3.04
N LYS A 51 8.66 11.30 2.61
CA LYS A 51 7.42 11.45 3.38
C LYS A 51 6.75 10.10 3.63
N VAL A 52 6.68 9.23 2.62
CA VAL A 52 6.09 7.89 2.77
C VAL A 52 6.93 7.02 3.71
N TYR A 53 8.26 7.09 3.62
CA TYR A 53 9.16 6.38 4.53
C TYR A 53 8.91 6.77 5.98
N ASP A 54 8.81 8.07 6.26
CA ASP A 54 8.52 8.60 7.60
C ASP A 54 7.16 8.12 8.11
N ILE A 55 6.12 8.13 7.26
CA ILE A 55 4.77 7.67 7.65
C ILE A 55 4.77 6.19 8.05
N ILE A 56 5.51 5.34 7.33
CA ILE A 56 5.55 3.89 7.58
C ILE A 56 6.36 3.54 8.84
N HIS A 57 7.40 4.31 9.15
CA HIS A 57 8.33 4.02 10.25
C HIS A 57 8.12 4.90 11.49
N ALA A 58 7.20 5.87 11.43
CA ALA A 58 6.75 6.61 12.60
C ALA A 58 5.95 5.67 13.52
N GLY A 59 6.55 5.31 14.65
CA GLY A 59 5.96 4.45 15.69
C GLY A 59 4.73 5.04 16.36
#